data_AF-A0A7V9S9R8-F1
#
_entry.id   AF-A0A7V9S9R8-F1
#
_cell.length_a   1.000
_cell.length_b   1.000
_cell.length_c   1.000
_cell.angle_alpha   90.00
_cell.angle_beta   90.00
_cell.angle_gamma   90.00
#
_symmetry.space_group_name_H-M   'P 1'
#
loop_
_entity.id
_entity.type
_entity.pdbx_description
1 polymer ?
#
loop_
_entity_poly.entity_id
_entity_poly.type
_entity_poly.pdbx_seq_one_letter_code
_entity_poly.pdbx_strand_id
1 'polypeptide(L)'
;AARLQSRYGNRWWAWRALHLSTIAAKKTIAAYYGKPAVKNYFISCSAGSHHALMEATRFPADYDGMVGGAAPYKWTSLMLGHTWNAQPALKDPSALTRESVVILHKAMIKTCDKLDGLEDSLIADPRRCTTDPVQFQCSETQKSECLTPVQVEAARHIYSGAKKSDGTQLMPGQVRGSELGWYNQSGGATPGGSSWDFWRQAVFQDPDFKNVNFDFDKDTERALATKFAGKTLGEVYDQTANLDAYRARGGKFIFFQGWADSTITPMMDVEFYALIVARYSQAKADDFFRFFPLTGMGHCSGGEGFSHIGGATGVPLQNDANHDMVRALEAWVTRNEAPSAFIGAHVNDDKKVTATRPICRYPLEARYSGHGNMLEAANFTCRPPL
;
A
#
# COMPACT_ATOMS: atom_id res chain seq x y z
N ALA A 1 6.34 -25.80 22.48
CA ALA A 1 7.07 -24.62 21.98
C ALA A 1 6.26 -23.81 20.95
N ALA A 2 5.83 -24.40 19.82
CA ALA A 2 5.07 -23.69 18.76
C ALA A 2 3.77 -22.98 19.23
N ARG A 3 2.99 -23.59 20.15
CA ARG A 3 1.79 -22.96 20.75
C ARG A 3 2.08 -21.76 21.67
N LEU A 4 3.27 -21.70 22.29
CA LEU A 4 3.69 -20.54 23.09
C LEU A 4 4.23 -19.43 22.19
N GLN A 5 4.95 -19.81 21.12
CA GLN A 5 5.45 -18.91 20.09
C GLN A 5 4.31 -18.20 19.34
N SER A 6 3.19 -18.88 19.05
CA SER A 6 2.01 -18.25 18.41
C SER A 6 1.22 -17.35 19.37
N ARG A 7 1.06 -17.71 20.65
CA ARG A 7 0.31 -16.88 21.62
C ARG A 7 0.98 -15.55 21.97
N TYR A 8 2.31 -15.51 21.97
CA TYR A 8 3.05 -14.28 22.24
C TYR A 8 3.53 -13.58 20.97
N GLY A 9 3.94 -14.33 19.94
CA GLY A 9 4.50 -13.81 18.69
C GLY A 9 3.58 -12.82 17.98
N ASN A 10 2.27 -13.08 17.98
CA ASN A 10 1.31 -12.20 17.32
C ASN A 10 1.23 -10.80 17.96
N ARG A 11 1.28 -10.70 19.29
CA ARG A 11 1.33 -9.40 19.99
C ARG A 11 2.70 -8.73 19.86
N TRP A 12 3.76 -9.53 19.83
CA TRP A 12 5.12 -9.03 19.58
C TRP A 12 5.21 -8.35 18.23
N TRP A 13 4.78 -9.03 17.17
CA TRP A 13 4.74 -8.45 15.83
C TRP A 13 3.78 -7.26 15.78
N ALA A 14 2.52 -7.42 16.21
CA ALA A 14 1.48 -6.42 15.97
C ALA A 14 1.76 -5.03 16.57
N TRP A 15 2.36 -4.95 17.75
CA TRP A 15 2.59 -3.66 18.40
C TRP A 15 3.69 -3.67 19.47
N ARG A 16 3.93 -4.81 20.15
CA ARG A 16 4.77 -4.81 21.36
C ARG A 16 6.26 -4.67 21.07
N ALA A 17 6.76 -5.25 19.98
CA ALA A 17 8.19 -5.18 19.66
C ALA A 17 8.62 -3.75 19.33
N LEU A 18 7.86 -3.03 18.50
CA LEU A 18 8.17 -1.65 18.13
C LEU A 18 8.11 -0.73 19.35
N HIS A 19 7.03 -0.78 20.13
CA HIS A 19 6.89 0.04 21.33
C HIS A 19 8.04 -0.17 22.34
N LEU A 20 8.33 -1.43 22.69
CA LEU A 20 9.36 -1.73 23.69
C LEU A 20 10.78 -1.38 23.21
N SER A 21 11.06 -1.58 21.92
CA SER A 21 12.34 -1.14 21.33
C SER A 21 12.45 0.38 21.31
N THR A 22 11.36 1.10 21.06
CA THR A 22 11.29 2.57 21.13
C THR A 22 11.59 3.08 22.54
N ILE A 23 10.97 2.50 23.57
CA ILE A 23 11.25 2.84 24.98
C ILE A 23 12.73 2.60 25.30
N ALA A 24 13.27 1.44 24.91
CA ALA A 24 14.67 1.11 25.16
C ALA A 24 15.62 2.09 24.46
N ALA A 25 15.37 2.39 23.18
CA ALA A 25 16.16 3.33 22.39
C ALA A 25 16.18 4.72 23.01
N LYS A 26 15.03 5.27 23.42
CA LYS A 26 14.95 6.58 24.07
C LYS A 26 15.75 6.65 25.38
N LYS A 27 15.73 5.59 26.18
CA LYS A 27 16.55 5.48 27.40
C LYS A 27 18.04 5.45 27.07
N THR A 28 18.44 4.66 26.08
CA THR A 28 19.83 4.57 25.62
C THR A 28 20.34 5.91 25.07
N ILE A 29 19.54 6.60 24.26
CA ILE A 29 19.86 7.93 23.73
C ILE A 29 20.09 8.92 24.87
N ALA A 30 19.18 8.94 25.86
CA ALA A 30 19.31 9.84 27.01
C ALA A 30 20.57 9.55 27.84
N ALA A 31 20.89 8.28 28.07
CA ALA A 31 22.07 7.87 28.80
C ALA A 31 23.37 8.20 28.05
N TYR A 32 23.40 7.99 26.73
CA TYR A 32 24.60 8.19 25.92
C TYR A 32 24.90 9.67 25.64
N TYR A 33 23.88 10.46 25.26
CA TYR A 33 24.05 11.88 24.91
C TYR A 33 23.88 12.84 26.10
N GLY A 34 23.54 12.33 27.28
CA GLY A 34 23.26 13.13 28.49
C GLY A 34 21.97 13.95 28.43
N LYS A 35 21.14 13.76 27.40
CA LYS A 35 19.85 14.45 27.22
C LYS A 35 18.90 13.63 26.34
N PRO A 36 17.57 13.70 26.55
CA PRO A 36 16.60 13.00 25.72
C PRO A 36 16.54 13.57 24.30
N ALA A 37 16.06 12.75 23.35
CA ALA A 37 15.72 13.23 22.01
C ALA A 37 14.62 14.31 22.07
N VAL A 38 14.81 15.39 21.31
CA VAL A 38 13.87 16.53 21.27
C VAL A 38 12.61 16.18 20.47
N LYS A 39 12.78 15.43 19.38
CA LYS A 39 11.72 14.91 18.52
C LYS A 39 12.05 13.48 18.10
N ASN A 40 11.01 12.68 17.90
CA ASN A 40 11.13 11.27 17.52
C ASN A 40 10.33 11.04 16.24
N TYR A 41 10.93 10.35 15.27
CA TYR A 41 10.33 10.10 13.96
C TYR A 41 10.33 8.61 13.64
N PHE A 42 9.28 8.15 12.95
CA PHE A 42 9.20 6.78 12.45
C PHE A 42 8.89 6.79 10.94
N ILE A 43 9.82 6.26 10.15
CA ILE A 43 9.73 6.22 8.68
C ILE A 43 9.55 4.76 8.28
N SER A 44 8.47 4.46 7.58
CA SER A 44 8.09 3.07 7.32
C SER A 44 7.30 2.89 6.04
N CYS A 45 7.23 1.64 5.57
CA CYS A 45 6.32 1.20 4.52
C CYS A 45 5.84 -0.23 4.79
N SER A 46 4.73 -0.64 4.16
CA SER A 46 4.17 -2.00 4.24
C SER A 46 3.78 -2.36 5.69
N ALA A 47 4.16 -3.55 6.16
CA ALA A 47 4.02 -3.94 7.57
C ALA A 47 4.59 -2.90 8.55
N GLY A 48 5.63 -2.15 8.17
CA GLY A 48 6.13 -1.05 8.97
C GLY A 48 5.08 0.04 9.20
N SER A 49 4.24 0.34 8.21
CA SER A 49 3.20 1.37 8.31
C SER A 49 1.94 0.89 9.02
N HIS A 50 1.68 -0.41 8.99
CA HIS A 50 0.79 -1.04 9.99
C HIS A 50 1.28 -0.73 11.41
N HIS A 51 2.57 -0.91 11.68
CA HIS A 51 3.13 -0.59 13.00
C HIS A 51 3.10 0.91 13.31
N ALA A 52 3.34 1.79 12.33
CA ALA A 52 3.23 3.25 12.51
C ALA A 52 1.82 3.65 12.97
N LEU A 53 0.79 3.13 12.33
CA LEU A 53 -0.60 3.38 12.71
C LEU A 53 -0.95 2.73 14.07
N MET A 54 -0.34 1.59 14.43
CA MET A 54 -0.46 1.01 15.77
C MET A 54 0.15 1.89 16.84
N GLU A 55 1.36 2.41 16.62
CA GLU A 55 2.02 3.35 17.53
C GLU A 55 1.18 4.62 17.69
N ALA A 56 0.69 5.21 16.60
CA ALA A 56 -0.16 6.40 16.66
C ALA A 56 -1.45 6.14 17.45
N THR A 57 -2.03 4.94 17.35
CA THR A 57 -3.28 4.58 18.04
C THR A 57 -3.06 4.22 19.51
N ARG A 58 -2.04 3.41 19.82
CA ARG A 58 -1.84 2.78 21.13
C ARG A 58 -0.81 3.48 22.00
N PHE A 59 0.21 4.06 21.40
CA PHE A 59 1.37 4.67 22.06
C PHE A 59 1.67 6.04 21.46
N PRO A 60 0.72 6.98 21.48
CA PRO A 60 0.82 8.24 20.74
C PRO A 60 2.07 9.07 21.13
N ALA A 61 2.63 8.86 22.33
CA ALA A 61 3.83 9.53 22.83
C ALA A 61 5.16 9.00 22.26
N ASP A 62 5.14 7.90 21.50
CA ASP A 62 6.36 7.27 21.01
C ASP A 62 7.01 8.08 19.89
N TYR A 63 6.21 8.73 19.03
CA TYR A 63 6.73 9.51 17.91
C TYR A 63 5.98 10.83 17.73
N ASP A 64 6.70 11.88 17.35
CA ASP A 64 6.14 13.21 17.07
C ASP A 64 5.80 13.37 15.58
N GLY A 65 6.49 12.64 14.71
CA GLY A 65 6.19 12.57 13.28
C GLY A 65 6.30 11.15 12.76
N MET A 66 5.45 10.78 11.80
CA MET A 66 5.54 9.50 11.10
C MET A 66 5.40 9.67 9.59
N VAL A 67 6.19 8.90 8.85
CA VAL A 67 5.92 8.59 7.44
C VAL A 67 5.49 7.13 7.36
N GLY A 68 4.35 6.87 6.73
CA GLY A 68 3.86 5.51 6.50
C GLY A 68 3.39 5.31 5.06
N GLY A 69 3.97 4.34 4.38
CA GLY A 69 3.60 3.93 3.03
C GLY A 69 2.86 2.59 2.99
N ALA A 70 1.87 2.42 2.11
CA ALA A 70 1.24 1.13 1.83
C ALA A 70 0.79 0.40 3.11
N ALA A 71 -0.10 1.00 3.92
CA ALA A 71 -0.37 0.46 5.25
C ALA A 71 -1.47 -0.61 5.24
N PRO A 72 -1.16 -1.86 5.63
CA PRO A 72 -2.18 -2.89 5.73
C PRO A 72 -2.99 -2.74 7.02
N TYR A 73 -3.91 -1.77 7.06
CA TYR A 73 -4.66 -1.38 8.26
C TYR A 73 -5.65 -2.46 8.77
N LYS A 74 -5.97 -3.45 7.91
CA LYS A 74 -6.71 -4.66 8.25
C LYS A 74 -5.92 -5.87 7.78
N TRP A 75 -5.14 -6.44 8.69
CA TRP A 75 -4.18 -7.48 8.33
C TRP A 75 -4.85 -8.76 7.83
N THR A 76 -5.94 -9.17 8.49
CA THR A 76 -6.68 -10.38 8.10
C THR A 76 -7.32 -10.22 6.71
N SER A 77 -7.88 -9.04 6.42
CA SER A 77 -8.40 -8.71 5.08
C SER A 77 -7.32 -8.77 4.01
N LEU A 78 -6.11 -8.27 4.28
CA LEU A 78 -4.99 -8.40 3.36
C LEU A 78 -4.67 -9.86 3.06
N MET A 79 -4.60 -10.71 4.09
CA MET A 79 -4.30 -12.14 3.92
C MET A 79 -5.40 -12.88 3.13
N LEU A 80 -6.67 -12.49 3.29
CA LEU A 80 -7.78 -12.95 2.44
C LEU A 80 -7.59 -12.52 0.99
N GLY A 81 -7.21 -11.26 0.75
CA GLY A 81 -6.90 -10.74 -0.59
C GLY A 81 -5.74 -11.48 -1.27
N HIS A 82 -4.65 -11.73 -0.55
CA HIS A 82 -3.51 -12.51 -1.07
C HIS A 82 -3.91 -13.94 -1.43
N THR A 83 -4.71 -14.60 -0.58
CA THR A 83 -5.24 -15.94 -0.89
C THR A 83 -6.17 -15.91 -2.09
N TRP A 84 -7.03 -14.90 -2.22
CA TRP A 84 -7.94 -14.73 -3.36
C TRP A 84 -7.16 -14.57 -4.66
N ASN A 85 -6.23 -13.61 -4.70
CA ASN A 85 -5.45 -13.34 -5.91
C ASN A 85 -4.64 -14.57 -6.39
N ALA A 86 -4.25 -15.45 -5.46
CA ALA A 86 -3.51 -16.67 -5.76
C ALA A 86 -4.38 -17.83 -6.28
N GLN A 87 -5.71 -17.82 -6.06
CA GLN A 87 -6.60 -18.93 -6.42
C GLN A 87 -6.48 -19.38 -7.89
N PRO A 88 -6.44 -18.47 -8.89
CA PRO A 88 -6.32 -18.88 -10.28
C PRO A 88 -5.03 -19.68 -10.53
N ALA A 89 -3.88 -19.17 -10.08
CA ALA A 89 -2.59 -19.81 -10.28
C ALA A 89 -2.40 -21.12 -9.47
N LEU A 90 -3.06 -21.23 -8.31
CA LEU A 90 -3.05 -22.46 -7.51
C LEU A 90 -3.84 -23.59 -8.17
N LYS A 91 -4.89 -23.26 -8.93
CA LYS A 91 -5.72 -24.24 -9.65
C LYS A 91 -5.12 -24.57 -11.01
N ASP A 92 -4.62 -23.56 -11.71
CA ASP A 92 -3.99 -23.69 -13.02
C ASP A 92 -2.82 -22.70 -13.12
N PRO A 93 -1.55 -23.18 -13.10
CA PRO A 93 -0.39 -22.32 -13.23
C PRO A 93 -0.34 -21.50 -14.53
N SER A 94 -1.06 -21.90 -15.58
CA SER A 94 -1.15 -21.15 -16.85
C SER A 94 -2.07 -19.91 -16.77
N ALA A 95 -2.89 -19.83 -15.72
CA ALA A 95 -3.80 -18.72 -15.47
C ALA A 95 -3.07 -17.39 -15.21
N LEU A 96 -1.83 -17.46 -14.71
CA LEU A 96 -1.02 -16.27 -14.43
C LEU A 96 0.46 -16.55 -14.71
N THR A 97 0.93 -16.14 -15.89
CA THR A 97 2.34 -16.28 -16.31
C THR A 97 3.04 -14.92 -16.33
N ARG A 98 4.38 -14.93 -16.36
CA ARG A 98 5.16 -13.69 -16.54
C ARG A 98 4.78 -12.95 -17.81
N GLU A 99 4.52 -13.68 -18.88
CA GLU A 99 4.13 -13.11 -20.16
C GLU A 99 2.71 -12.53 -20.11
N SER A 100 1.76 -13.26 -19.52
CA SER A 100 0.36 -12.81 -19.46
C SER A 100 0.20 -11.52 -18.65
N VAL A 101 0.95 -11.36 -17.55
CA VAL A 101 0.91 -10.11 -16.77
C VAL A 101 1.47 -8.92 -17.55
N VAL A 102 2.50 -9.11 -18.39
CA VAL A 102 3.05 -8.05 -19.25
C VAL A 102 2.09 -7.68 -20.36
N ILE A 103 1.45 -8.67 -21.01
CA ILE A 103 0.42 -8.43 -22.04
C ILE A 103 -0.76 -7.66 -21.43
N LEU A 104 -1.27 -8.14 -20.29
CA LEU A 104 -2.37 -7.49 -19.58
C LEU A 104 -2.01 -6.06 -19.19
N HIS A 105 -0.81 -5.83 -18.64
CA HIS A 105 -0.35 -4.51 -18.22
C HIS A 105 -0.35 -3.51 -19.39
N LYS A 106 0.33 -3.87 -20.50
CA LYS A 106 0.38 -3.05 -21.72
C LYS A 106 -1.02 -2.72 -22.22
N ALA A 107 -1.93 -3.68 -22.17
CA ALA A 107 -3.31 -3.52 -22.57
C ALA A 107 -4.08 -2.54 -21.66
N MET A 108 -3.88 -2.62 -20.33
CA MET A 108 -4.48 -1.68 -19.38
C MET A 108 -3.96 -0.26 -19.60
N ILE A 109 -2.62 -0.08 -19.66
CA ILE A 109 -1.99 1.23 -19.94
C ILE A 109 -2.59 1.82 -21.23
N LYS A 110 -2.59 1.07 -22.34
CA LYS A 110 -3.13 1.54 -23.63
C LYS A 110 -4.56 2.08 -23.54
N THR A 111 -5.40 1.51 -22.68
CA THR A 111 -6.80 1.95 -22.54
C THR A 111 -7.02 3.05 -21.51
N CYS A 112 -6.11 3.18 -20.54
CA CYS A 112 -6.37 3.96 -19.35
C CYS A 112 -5.41 5.13 -19.12
N ASP A 113 -4.28 5.17 -19.83
CA ASP A 113 -3.29 6.25 -19.79
C ASP A 113 -3.95 7.63 -19.97
N LYS A 114 -4.68 7.80 -21.07
CA LYS A 114 -5.33 9.08 -21.43
C LYS A 114 -6.45 9.54 -20.50
N LEU A 115 -6.84 8.77 -19.49
CA LEU A 115 -7.96 9.15 -18.63
C LEU A 115 -7.64 10.41 -17.82
N ASP A 116 -6.39 10.65 -17.44
CA ASP A 116 -5.95 11.87 -16.76
C ASP A 116 -5.68 13.06 -17.71
N GLY A 117 -5.90 12.87 -19.02
CA GLY A 117 -5.70 13.88 -20.05
C GLY A 117 -4.26 13.99 -20.55
N LEU A 118 -3.37 13.10 -20.11
CA LEU A 118 -1.99 12.97 -20.58
C LEU A 118 -1.77 11.56 -21.17
N GLU A 119 -0.90 11.44 -22.17
CA GLU A 119 -0.44 10.16 -22.69
C GLU A 119 1.03 10.02 -22.30
N ASP A 120 1.29 9.49 -21.11
CA ASP A 120 2.64 9.30 -20.56
C ASP A 120 2.95 7.86 -20.14
N SER A 121 2.14 6.92 -20.64
CA SER A 121 2.23 5.48 -20.35
C SER A 121 2.05 5.14 -18.88
N LEU A 122 1.38 6.00 -18.11
CA LEU A 122 1.07 5.77 -16.70
C LEU A 122 -0.43 5.92 -16.47
N ILE A 123 -0.94 5.28 -15.43
CA ILE A 123 -2.31 5.49 -14.97
C ILE A 123 -2.24 6.37 -13.72
N ALA A 124 -2.57 7.66 -13.85
CA ALA A 124 -2.47 8.57 -12.70
C ALA A 124 -3.51 8.33 -11.61
N ASP A 125 -4.73 7.92 -11.98
CA ASP A 125 -5.75 7.45 -11.04
C ASP A 125 -6.43 6.18 -11.58
N PRO A 126 -6.07 5.00 -11.06
CA PRO A 126 -6.58 3.74 -11.57
C PRO A 126 -8.04 3.47 -11.21
N ARG A 127 -8.66 4.29 -10.35
CA ARG A 127 -10.10 4.19 -10.04
C ARG A 127 -10.97 4.55 -11.24
N ARG A 128 -10.44 5.31 -12.19
CA ARG A 128 -11.12 5.74 -13.41
C ARG A 128 -11.01 4.68 -14.52
N CYS A 129 -10.09 3.73 -14.38
CA CYS A 129 -9.87 2.66 -15.35
C CYS A 129 -10.82 1.48 -15.10
N THR A 130 -11.90 1.40 -15.86
CA THR A 130 -12.92 0.34 -15.74
C THR A 130 -12.79 -0.76 -16.78
N THR A 131 -11.70 -0.76 -17.54
CA THR A 131 -11.43 -1.73 -18.62
C THR A 131 -11.58 -3.19 -18.15
N ASP A 132 -12.36 -3.95 -18.93
CA ASP A 132 -12.51 -5.40 -18.78
C ASP A 132 -11.46 -6.12 -19.66
N PRO A 133 -10.63 -7.03 -19.08
CA PRO A 133 -9.60 -7.73 -19.83
C PRO A 133 -10.10 -8.64 -20.97
N VAL A 134 -11.40 -8.97 -21.02
CA VAL A 134 -11.96 -9.84 -22.07
C VAL A 134 -11.75 -9.31 -23.49
N GLN A 135 -11.67 -7.98 -23.66
CA GLN A 135 -11.42 -7.38 -24.97
C GLN A 135 -10.02 -7.71 -25.54
N PHE A 136 -9.12 -8.22 -24.70
CA PHE A 136 -7.78 -8.65 -25.08
C PHE A 136 -7.65 -10.18 -25.16
N GLN A 137 -8.78 -10.90 -25.10
CA GLN A 137 -8.78 -12.34 -25.26
C GLN A 137 -8.34 -12.72 -26.68
N CYS A 138 -7.52 -13.77 -26.81
CA CYS A 138 -7.14 -14.31 -28.10
C CYS A 138 -8.36 -14.73 -28.93
N SER A 139 -8.31 -14.42 -30.23
CA SER A 139 -9.32 -14.85 -31.21
C SER A 139 -8.83 -16.11 -31.95
N GLU A 140 -9.58 -16.59 -32.93
CA GLU A 140 -9.11 -17.67 -33.81
C GLU A 140 -7.88 -17.26 -34.64
N THR A 141 -7.81 -15.98 -35.03
CA THR A 141 -6.78 -15.44 -35.93
C THR A 141 -5.65 -14.70 -35.20
N GLN A 142 -5.86 -14.26 -33.96
CA GLN A 142 -4.84 -13.62 -33.11
C GLN A 142 -4.50 -14.53 -31.93
N LYS A 143 -3.29 -15.09 -31.97
CA LYS A 143 -2.75 -15.98 -30.92
C LYS A 143 -1.55 -15.40 -30.16
N SER A 144 -1.01 -14.26 -30.61
CA SER A 144 0.07 -13.53 -29.96
C SER A 144 -0.41 -12.20 -29.41
N GLU A 145 0.26 -11.70 -28.36
CA GLU A 145 -0.07 -10.43 -27.70
C GLU A 145 -1.54 -10.33 -27.24
N CYS A 146 -2.10 -11.47 -26.81
CA CYS A 146 -3.47 -11.60 -26.32
C CYS A 146 -3.49 -12.57 -25.12
N LEU A 147 -4.59 -12.57 -24.38
CA LEU A 147 -4.79 -13.39 -23.20
C LEU A 147 -5.60 -14.63 -23.54
N THR A 148 -5.23 -15.78 -22.98
CA THR A 148 -6.09 -16.97 -23.06
C THR A 148 -7.35 -16.78 -22.22
N PRO A 149 -8.44 -17.55 -22.46
CA PRO A 149 -9.65 -17.44 -21.64
C PRO A 149 -9.38 -17.62 -20.13
N VAL A 150 -8.48 -18.53 -19.75
CA VAL A 150 -8.12 -18.75 -18.34
C VAL A 150 -7.36 -17.55 -17.73
N GLN A 151 -6.54 -16.85 -18.53
CA GLN A 151 -5.83 -15.63 -18.09
C GLN A 151 -6.78 -14.44 -17.96
N VAL A 152 -7.77 -14.31 -18.84
CA VAL A 152 -8.82 -13.29 -18.73
C VAL A 152 -9.62 -13.47 -17.43
N GLU A 153 -10.05 -14.70 -17.14
CA GLU A 153 -10.79 -15.01 -15.93
C GLU A 153 -9.94 -14.82 -14.67
N ALA A 154 -8.64 -15.17 -14.71
CA ALA A 154 -7.71 -14.86 -13.63
C ALA A 154 -7.60 -13.36 -13.37
N ALA A 155 -7.47 -12.55 -14.42
CA ALA A 155 -7.41 -11.10 -14.30
C ALA A 155 -8.70 -10.51 -13.71
N ARG A 156 -9.88 -10.93 -14.20
CA ARG A 156 -11.18 -10.53 -13.64
C ARG A 156 -11.31 -10.92 -12.17
N HIS A 157 -10.85 -12.11 -11.81
CA HIS A 157 -10.85 -12.59 -10.43
C HIS A 157 -10.00 -11.68 -9.52
N ILE A 158 -8.75 -11.41 -9.89
CA ILE A 158 -7.84 -10.55 -9.11
C ILE A 158 -8.40 -9.12 -8.99
N TYR A 159 -8.94 -8.57 -10.09
CA TYR A 159 -9.56 -7.26 -10.11
C TYR A 159 -10.86 -7.15 -9.28
N SER A 160 -11.57 -8.24 -9.03
CA SER A 160 -12.81 -8.20 -8.24
C SER A 160 -12.56 -8.16 -6.73
N GLY A 161 -11.38 -8.62 -6.29
CA GLY A 161 -11.03 -8.75 -4.87
C GLY A 161 -11.78 -9.87 -4.16
N ALA A 162 -11.34 -10.12 -2.92
CA ALA A 162 -11.87 -11.19 -2.09
C ALA A 162 -13.29 -10.88 -1.63
N LYS A 163 -14.19 -11.86 -1.79
CA LYS A 163 -15.59 -11.76 -1.40
C LYS A 163 -16.15 -13.10 -0.94
N LYS A 164 -17.18 -13.03 -0.11
CA LYS A 164 -18.03 -14.17 0.26
C LYS A 164 -18.98 -14.56 -0.87
N SER A 165 -19.59 -15.74 -0.76
CA SER A 165 -20.59 -16.21 -1.74
C SER A 165 -21.85 -15.33 -1.79
N ASP A 166 -22.19 -14.66 -0.69
CA ASP A 166 -23.29 -13.68 -0.60
C ASP A 166 -22.97 -12.31 -1.20
N GLY A 167 -21.75 -12.10 -1.70
CA GLY A 167 -21.30 -10.84 -2.29
C GLY A 167 -20.64 -9.86 -1.30
N THR A 168 -20.54 -10.20 -0.01
CA THR A 168 -19.83 -9.35 0.98
C THR A 168 -18.36 -9.20 0.60
N GLN A 169 -17.91 -7.96 0.36
CA GLN A 169 -16.51 -7.66 0.07
C GLN A 169 -15.65 -7.82 1.33
N LEU A 170 -14.59 -8.63 1.23
CA LEU A 170 -13.63 -8.88 2.31
C LEU A 170 -12.35 -8.06 2.15
N MET A 171 -11.93 -7.86 0.89
CA MET A 171 -10.77 -7.07 0.49
C MET A 171 -11.00 -6.52 -0.91
N PRO A 172 -10.78 -5.21 -1.17
CA PRO A 172 -10.85 -4.67 -2.53
C PRO A 172 -9.93 -5.42 -3.50
N GLY A 173 -10.29 -5.41 -4.78
CA GLY A 173 -9.46 -5.97 -5.83
C GLY A 173 -8.17 -5.17 -6.05
N GLN A 174 -7.25 -5.78 -6.81
CA GLN A 174 -6.15 -5.00 -7.36
C GLN A 174 -6.66 -3.96 -8.36
N VAL A 175 -5.87 -2.92 -8.56
CA VAL A 175 -6.20 -1.85 -9.50
C VAL A 175 -5.46 -2.04 -10.82
N ARG A 176 -6.00 -1.48 -11.91
CA ARG A 176 -5.34 -1.52 -13.21
C ARG A 176 -4.05 -0.72 -13.17
N GLY A 177 -2.99 -1.24 -13.76
CA GLY A 177 -1.64 -0.69 -13.71
C GLY A 177 -0.73 -1.39 -12.69
N SER A 178 -1.25 -2.32 -11.88
CA SER A 178 -0.45 -3.04 -10.86
C SER A 178 0.05 -4.42 -11.34
N GLU A 179 -0.24 -4.79 -12.59
CA GLU A 179 -0.16 -6.18 -13.07
C GLU A 179 1.27 -6.73 -13.08
N LEU A 180 2.27 -5.87 -13.30
CA LEU A 180 3.68 -6.27 -13.40
C LEU A 180 4.18 -6.98 -12.13
N GLY A 181 3.60 -6.69 -10.96
CA GLY A 181 3.95 -7.35 -9.71
C GLY A 181 3.12 -8.61 -9.40
N TRP A 182 2.04 -8.88 -10.14
CA TRP A 182 1.10 -9.96 -9.81
C TRP A 182 1.72 -11.34 -9.89
N TYR A 183 2.61 -11.61 -10.87
CA TYR A 183 3.23 -12.94 -10.99
C TYR A 183 4.05 -13.30 -9.74
N ASN A 184 4.78 -12.33 -9.17
CA ASN A 184 5.62 -12.58 -8.00
C ASN A 184 4.80 -12.79 -6.72
N GLN A 185 3.65 -12.11 -6.60
CA GLN A 185 2.80 -12.17 -5.39
C GLN A 185 1.76 -13.30 -5.45
N SER A 186 1.17 -13.52 -6.63
CA SER A 186 -0.05 -14.32 -6.82
C SER A 186 0.14 -15.47 -7.81
N GLY A 187 1.32 -15.60 -8.41
CA GLY A 187 1.70 -16.73 -9.28
C GLY A 187 3.00 -17.37 -8.82
N GLY A 188 3.75 -17.92 -9.78
CA GLY A 188 5.08 -18.48 -9.54
C GLY A 188 5.10 -19.69 -8.60
N ALA A 189 6.22 -19.85 -7.87
CA ALA A 189 6.47 -21.04 -7.05
C ALA A 189 5.70 -21.05 -5.71
N THR A 190 5.25 -19.90 -5.22
CA THR A 190 4.48 -19.81 -3.96
C THR A 190 3.36 -18.78 -4.09
N PRO A 191 2.32 -19.06 -4.90
CA PRO A 191 1.19 -18.14 -5.09
C PRO A 191 0.53 -17.78 -3.76
N GLY A 192 0.42 -16.49 -3.43
CA GLY A 192 -0.21 -16.00 -2.20
C GLY A 192 0.78 -15.61 -1.09
N GLY A 193 2.07 -15.91 -1.26
CA GLY A 193 3.14 -15.39 -0.42
C GLY A 193 2.90 -15.58 1.08
N SER A 194 2.88 -14.46 1.83
CA SER A 194 2.73 -14.45 3.29
C SER A 194 1.39 -15.02 3.81
N SER A 195 0.37 -15.16 2.96
CA SER A 195 -0.93 -15.68 3.42
C SER A 195 -0.82 -17.13 3.89
N TRP A 196 0.06 -17.95 3.28
CA TRP A 196 0.30 -19.33 3.69
C TRP A 196 0.66 -19.46 5.16
N ASP A 197 1.65 -18.71 5.61
CA ASP A 197 2.11 -18.77 6.99
C ASP A 197 1.10 -18.16 7.96
N PHE A 198 0.39 -17.10 7.54
CA PHE A 198 -0.70 -16.57 8.34
C PHE A 198 -1.79 -17.63 8.60
N TRP A 199 -2.25 -18.33 7.57
CA TRP A 199 -3.28 -19.37 7.74
C TRP A 199 -2.76 -20.54 8.56
N ARG A 200 -1.56 -21.06 8.25
CA ARG A 200 -0.95 -22.19 8.97
C ARG A 200 -0.70 -21.89 10.44
N GLN A 201 -0.18 -20.71 10.76
CA GLN A 201 0.30 -20.40 12.11
C GLN A 201 -0.73 -19.67 12.97
N ALA A 202 -1.49 -18.74 12.37
CA ALA A 202 -2.42 -17.91 13.11
C ALA A 202 -3.82 -18.52 13.18
N VAL A 203 -4.34 -19.12 12.11
CA VAL A 203 -5.78 -19.48 12.02
C VAL A 203 -6.02 -20.99 12.16
N PHE A 204 -5.38 -21.81 11.32
CA PHE A 204 -5.58 -23.25 11.33
C PHE A 204 -4.71 -23.96 12.37
N GLN A 205 -3.54 -23.38 12.69
CA GLN A 205 -2.52 -24.00 13.54
C GLN A 205 -2.11 -25.39 13.04
N ASP A 206 -2.05 -25.51 11.71
CA ASP A 206 -1.79 -26.72 10.96
C ASP A 206 -0.70 -26.41 9.92
N PRO A 207 0.52 -26.95 10.05
CA PRO A 207 1.60 -26.70 9.09
C PRO A 207 1.31 -27.27 7.69
N ASP A 208 0.41 -28.26 7.58
CA ASP A 208 0.10 -28.93 6.32
C ASP A 208 -1.05 -28.26 5.55
N PHE A 209 -1.70 -27.25 6.15
CA PHE A 209 -2.79 -26.50 5.55
C PHE A 209 -2.43 -25.97 4.14
N LYS A 210 -3.41 -26.10 3.22
CA LYS A 210 -3.31 -25.67 1.82
C LYS A 210 -4.36 -24.64 1.43
N ASN A 211 -3.91 -23.51 0.88
CA ASN A 211 -4.77 -22.42 0.41
C ASN A 211 -5.58 -22.78 -0.86
N VAL A 212 -5.28 -23.89 -1.55
CA VAL A 212 -5.90 -24.25 -2.84
C VAL A 212 -7.43 -24.47 -2.74
N ASN A 213 -7.92 -24.92 -1.59
CA ASN A 213 -9.33 -25.18 -1.34
C ASN A 213 -9.91 -24.22 -0.28
N PHE A 214 -9.39 -22.99 -0.22
CA PHE A 214 -9.83 -21.99 0.76
C PHE A 214 -11.31 -21.64 0.54
N ASP A 215 -12.12 -21.80 1.59
CA ASP A 215 -13.54 -21.48 1.59
C ASP A 215 -13.72 -20.07 2.17
N PHE A 216 -13.95 -19.08 1.31
CA PHE A 216 -14.05 -17.67 1.72
C PHE A 216 -15.22 -17.37 2.65
N ASP A 217 -16.21 -18.24 2.77
CA ASP A 217 -17.27 -18.08 3.76
C ASP A 217 -16.80 -18.66 5.09
N LYS A 218 -16.46 -19.95 5.12
CA LYS A 218 -16.14 -20.66 6.38
C LYS A 218 -14.81 -20.25 6.98
N ASP A 219 -13.77 -20.12 6.16
CA ASP A 219 -12.42 -19.85 6.64
C ASP A 219 -12.26 -18.39 7.07
N THR A 220 -13.04 -17.48 6.48
CA THR A 220 -13.18 -16.10 6.97
C THR A 220 -13.83 -16.09 8.36
N GLU A 221 -14.95 -16.78 8.56
CA GLU A 221 -15.59 -16.86 9.89
C GLU A 221 -14.65 -17.48 10.93
N ARG A 222 -13.89 -18.51 10.54
CA ARG A 222 -12.84 -19.10 11.39
C ARG A 222 -11.78 -18.06 11.76
N ALA A 223 -11.30 -17.27 10.80
CA ALA A 223 -10.32 -16.21 11.05
C ALA A 223 -10.85 -15.16 12.03
N LEU A 224 -12.08 -14.69 11.83
CA LEU A 224 -12.73 -13.69 12.67
C LEU A 224 -12.98 -14.21 14.10
N ALA A 225 -13.30 -15.50 14.24
CA ALA A 225 -13.48 -16.16 15.54
C ALA A 225 -12.16 -16.52 16.24
N THR A 226 -11.03 -16.50 15.53
CA THR A 226 -9.71 -16.89 16.06
C THR A 226 -9.26 -15.89 17.13
N LYS A 227 -8.80 -16.41 18.29
CA LYS A 227 -8.36 -15.60 19.43
C LYS A 227 -6.95 -15.93 19.89
N PHE A 228 -6.18 -14.87 20.18
CA PHE A 228 -4.89 -14.92 20.87
C PHE A 228 -4.96 -14.19 22.20
N ALA A 229 -4.70 -14.91 23.29
CA ALA A 229 -4.76 -14.37 24.65
C ALA A 229 -6.10 -13.64 24.94
N GLY A 230 -7.22 -14.22 24.48
CA GLY A 230 -8.56 -13.68 24.69
C GLY A 230 -9.00 -12.58 23.72
N LYS A 231 -8.13 -12.14 22.82
CA LYS A 231 -8.39 -11.10 21.81
C LYS A 231 -8.52 -11.68 20.42
N THR A 232 -9.46 -11.20 19.61
CA THR A 232 -9.60 -11.61 18.21
C THR A 232 -8.41 -11.14 17.38
N LEU A 233 -8.25 -11.69 16.17
CA LEU A 233 -7.22 -11.21 15.23
C LEU A 233 -7.35 -9.71 14.96
N GLY A 234 -8.58 -9.22 14.73
CA GLY A 234 -8.82 -7.80 14.50
C GLY A 234 -8.45 -6.93 15.70
N GLU A 235 -8.76 -7.36 16.93
CA GLU A 235 -8.36 -6.61 18.14
C GLU A 235 -6.83 -6.55 18.33
N VAL A 236 -6.09 -7.50 17.77
CA VAL A 236 -4.63 -7.57 17.86
C VAL A 236 -3.96 -6.80 16.71
N TYR A 237 -4.42 -7.02 15.48
CA TYR A 237 -3.75 -6.54 14.27
C TYR A 237 -4.36 -5.28 13.67
N ASP A 238 -5.66 -5.07 13.76
CA ASP A 238 -6.29 -4.02 12.94
C ASP A 238 -6.12 -2.64 13.58
N GLN A 239 -5.91 -1.66 12.70
CA GLN A 239 -5.80 -0.24 13.03
C GLN A 239 -7.17 0.42 12.97
N THR A 240 -7.31 1.51 13.70
CA THR A 240 -8.51 2.35 13.66
C THR A 240 -8.15 3.75 13.21
N ALA A 241 -9.12 4.47 12.65
CA ALA A 241 -8.96 5.89 12.35
C ALA A 241 -8.99 6.79 13.60
N ASN A 242 -9.16 6.23 14.81
CA ASN A 242 -9.12 7.00 16.05
C ASN A 242 -7.67 7.31 16.46
N LEU A 243 -7.21 8.48 16.03
CA LEU A 243 -5.91 9.06 16.33
C LEU A 243 -6.02 10.28 17.27
N ASP A 244 -7.05 10.35 18.11
CA ASP A 244 -7.35 11.54 18.91
C ASP A 244 -6.18 11.93 19.82
N ALA A 245 -5.60 10.95 20.51
CA ALA A 245 -4.49 11.17 21.42
C ALA A 245 -3.20 11.57 20.68
N TYR A 246 -2.96 11.03 19.48
CA TYR A 246 -1.84 11.41 18.62
C TYR A 246 -1.99 12.83 18.08
N ARG A 247 -3.19 13.19 17.62
CA ARG A 247 -3.52 14.54 17.17
C ARG A 247 -3.44 15.55 18.33
N ALA A 248 -3.99 15.24 19.50
CA ALA A 248 -4.07 16.15 20.64
C ALA A 248 -2.68 16.58 21.16
N ARG A 249 -1.67 15.72 21.00
CA ARG A 249 -0.27 16.05 21.34
C ARG A 249 0.53 16.69 20.20
N GLY A 250 -0.10 16.96 19.06
CA GLY A 250 0.51 17.61 17.90
C GLY A 250 1.29 16.67 16.96
N GLY A 251 1.04 15.36 17.02
CA GLY A 251 1.67 14.39 16.12
C GLY A 251 1.33 14.66 14.65
N LYS A 252 2.28 14.45 13.73
CA LYS A 252 2.11 14.67 12.28
C LYS A 252 2.37 13.38 11.49
N PHE A 253 1.51 13.06 10.53
CA PHE A 253 1.57 11.84 9.74
C PHE A 253 1.53 12.17 8.25
N ILE A 254 2.59 11.78 7.53
CA ILE A 254 2.61 11.76 6.07
C ILE A 254 2.33 10.31 5.64
N PHE A 255 1.19 10.12 5.00
CA PHE A 255 0.72 8.83 4.53
C PHE A 255 0.90 8.76 3.01
N PHE A 256 1.43 7.68 2.48
CA PHE A 256 1.63 7.55 1.04
C PHE A 256 1.26 6.15 0.53
N GLN A 257 0.94 6.05 -0.76
CA GLN A 257 0.66 4.75 -1.36
C GLN A 257 0.97 4.74 -2.86
N GLY A 258 1.51 3.64 -3.37
CA GLY A 258 1.74 3.47 -4.81
C GLY A 258 0.47 3.05 -5.54
N TRP A 259 0.09 3.75 -6.61
CA TRP A 259 -1.08 3.37 -7.43
C TRP A 259 -0.88 2.06 -8.18
N ALA A 260 0.36 1.64 -8.44
CA ALA A 260 0.69 0.38 -9.08
C ALA A 260 1.12 -0.71 -8.07
N ASP A 261 0.81 -0.54 -6.77
CA ASP A 261 1.13 -1.52 -5.74
C ASP A 261 0.36 -2.83 -5.96
N SER A 262 1.11 -3.91 -6.22
CA SER A 262 0.60 -5.26 -6.45
C SER A 262 0.48 -6.11 -5.19
N THR A 263 1.03 -5.64 -4.08
CA THR A 263 1.10 -6.36 -2.81
C THR A 263 -0.01 -5.91 -1.88
N ILE A 264 -0.20 -4.61 -1.70
CA ILE A 264 -1.30 -4.03 -0.95
C ILE A 264 -2.07 -3.15 -1.93
N THR A 265 -3.28 -3.55 -2.30
CA THR A 265 -4.10 -2.74 -3.21
C THR A 265 -4.23 -1.32 -2.66
N PRO A 266 -3.98 -0.29 -3.48
CA PRO A 266 -4.05 1.10 -3.02
C PRO A 266 -5.44 1.49 -2.52
N MET A 267 -6.48 0.76 -2.90
CA MET A 267 -7.84 0.98 -2.38
C MET A 267 -7.94 0.80 -0.87
N MET A 268 -7.09 -0.04 -0.25
CA MET A 268 -7.04 -0.19 1.20
C MET A 268 -6.68 1.13 1.90
N ASP A 269 -5.71 1.86 1.37
CA ASP A 269 -5.25 3.13 1.94
C ASP A 269 -6.21 4.28 1.61
N VAL A 270 -6.86 4.24 0.44
CA VAL A 270 -7.96 5.15 0.09
C VAL A 270 -9.12 5.01 1.07
N GLU A 271 -9.52 3.77 1.39
CA GLU A 271 -10.56 3.49 2.38
C GLU A 271 -10.15 3.96 3.78
N PHE A 272 -8.91 3.69 4.22
CA PHE A 272 -8.43 4.15 5.51
C PHE A 272 -8.42 5.67 5.61
N TYR A 273 -7.97 6.36 4.56
CA TYR A 273 -8.00 7.82 4.51
C TYR A 273 -9.44 8.36 4.55
N ALA A 274 -10.39 7.70 3.90
CA ALA A 274 -11.81 8.05 4.00
C ALA A 274 -12.33 7.93 5.44
N LEU A 275 -11.89 6.91 6.21
CA LEU A 275 -12.23 6.79 7.64
C LEU A 275 -11.63 7.92 8.49
N ILE A 276 -10.39 8.35 8.18
CA ILE A 276 -9.74 9.50 8.83
C ILE A 276 -10.55 10.78 8.57
N VAL A 277 -10.90 11.04 7.30
CA VAL A 277 -11.71 12.22 6.92
C VAL A 277 -13.11 12.15 7.52
N ALA A 278 -13.75 10.98 7.56
CA ALA A 278 -15.06 10.80 8.18
C ALA A 278 -15.03 11.13 9.69
N ARG A 279 -13.93 10.79 10.39
CA ARG A 279 -13.77 11.10 11.81
C ARG A 279 -13.45 12.57 12.07
N TYR A 280 -12.56 13.15 11.27
CA TYR A 280 -11.97 14.46 11.58
C TYR A 280 -12.49 15.61 10.74
N SER A 281 -13.24 15.37 9.66
CA SER A 281 -13.37 16.25 8.50
C SER A 281 -12.05 16.46 7.76
N GLN A 282 -12.12 16.84 6.48
CA GLN A 282 -10.93 17.13 5.68
C GLN A 282 -10.05 18.19 6.34
N ALA A 283 -10.64 19.30 6.80
CA ALA A 283 -9.90 20.41 7.37
C ALA A 283 -9.08 20.01 8.61
N LYS A 284 -9.66 19.24 9.55
CA LYS A 284 -8.89 18.81 10.73
C LYS A 284 -7.96 17.64 10.44
N ALA A 285 -8.24 16.82 9.42
CA ALA A 285 -7.29 15.81 8.95
C ALA A 285 -6.03 16.50 8.40
N ASP A 286 -6.20 17.53 7.58
CA ASP A 286 -5.10 18.28 6.94
C ASP A 286 -4.12 18.94 7.93
N ASP A 287 -4.52 19.14 9.18
CA ASP A 287 -3.69 19.65 10.26
C ASP A 287 -2.64 18.64 10.75
N PHE A 288 -2.87 17.33 10.58
CA PHE A 288 -2.03 16.30 11.19
C PHE A 288 -1.85 15.00 10.38
N PHE A 289 -2.68 14.71 9.38
CA PHE A 289 -2.64 13.48 8.58
C PHE A 289 -2.87 13.83 7.11
N ARG A 290 -1.83 13.68 6.27
CA ARG A 290 -1.92 14.00 4.82
C ARG A 290 -1.57 12.77 3.99
N PHE A 291 -2.43 12.46 3.02
CA PHE A 291 -2.27 11.31 2.13
C PHE A 291 -1.78 11.72 0.74
N PHE A 292 -0.81 10.99 0.22
CA PHE A 292 -0.13 11.22 -1.05
C PHE A 292 -0.04 9.93 -1.87
N PRO A 293 -0.97 9.70 -2.81
CA PRO A 293 -0.85 8.58 -3.73
C PRO A 293 0.12 8.89 -4.86
N LEU A 294 0.94 7.90 -5.24
CA LEU A 294 2.01 8.04 -6.22
C LEU A 294 1.69 7.27 -7.49
N THR A 295 1.56 8.01 -8.60
CA THR A 295 1.36 7.48 -9.95
C THR A 295 2.50 6.54 -10.34
N GLY A 296 2.13 5.35 -10.81
CA GLY A 296 3.06 4.33 -11.33
C GLY A 296 4.04 3.74 -10.31
N MET A 297 3.95 4.12 -9.04
CA MET A 297 4.77 3.55 -7.98
C MET A 297 4.25 2.16 -7.59
N GLY A 298 5.16 1.19 -7.51
CA GLY A 298 4.88 -0.16 -7.01
C GLY A 298 4.83 -0.23 -5.48
N HIS A 299 5.01 -1.44 -4.92
CA HIS A 299 5.01 -1.63 -3.48
C HIS A 299 6.23 -0.97 -2.82
N CYS A 300 6.00 0.07 -2.02
CA CYS A 300 7.00 0.86 -1.27
C CYS A 300 8.06 1.62 -2.06
N SER A 301 8.40 1.20 -3.28
CA SER A 301 9.33 1.89 -4.17
C SER A 301 9.21 1.28 -5.58
N GLY A 302 10.04 1.75 -6.52
CA GLY A 302 10.08 1.21 -7.88
C GLY A 302 8.76 1.41 -8.64
N GLY A 303 8.50 0.53 -9.60
CA GLY A 303 7.45 0.75 -10.59
C GLY A 303 7.89 1.76 -11.65
N GLU A 304 7.02 1.98 -12.64
CA GLU A 304 7.32 2.78 -13.84
C GLU A 304 7.14 4.28 -13.61
N GLY A 305 6.58 4.68 -12.46
CA GLY A 305 6.26 6.07 -12.16
C GLY A 305 7.22 6.76 -11.18
N PHE A 306 6.65 7.69 -10.41
CA PHE A 306 7.42 8.70 -9.67
C PHE A 306 7.64 8.29 -8.21
N SER A 307 8.27 7.12 -7.99
CA SER A 307 8.39 6.49 -6.67
C SER A 307 9.52 7.03 -5.80
N HIS A 308 10.37 7.91 -6.32
CA HIS A 308 11.52 8.43 -5.61
C HIS A 308 11.18 9.74 -4.88
N ILE A 309 11.02 9.67 -3.56
CA ILE A 309 10.46 10.72 -2.68
C ILE A 309 11.33 10.97 -1.43
N GLY A 310 12.64 10.75 -1.57
CA GLY A 310 13.61 10.94 -0.50
C GLY A 310 13.59 9.83 0.54
N GLY A 311 13.91 10.15 1.80
CA GLY A 311 14.24 9.16 2.83
C GLY A 311 13.14 8.13 3.15
N ALA A 312 11.94 8.30 2.59
CA ALA A 312 10.87 7.30 2.61
C ALA A 312 11.10 6.12 1.64
N THR A 313 11.78 6.35 0.50
CA THR A 313 11.97 5.34 -0.57
C THR A 313 13.38 5.29 -1.14
N GLY A 314 14.29 6.19 -0.73
CA GLY A 314 15.66 6.25 -1.22
C GLY A 314 16.43 7.48 -0.75
N VAL A 315 17.50 7.81 -1.49
CA VAL A 315 18.27 9.05 -1.28
C VAL A 315 17.50 10.20 -1.92
N PRO A 316 17.27 11.35 -1.27
CA PRO A 316 16.52 12.44 -1.90
C PRO A 316 17.26 13.09 -3.08
N LEU A 317 16.50 13.56 -4.07
CA LEU A 317 17.04 14.35 -5.20
C LEU A 317 17.70 15.65 -4.71
N GLN A 318 17.06 16.27 -3.73
CA GLN A 318 17.52 17.47 -3.05
C GLN A 318 17.19 17.32 -1.57
N ASN A 319 18.09 17.75 -0.70
CA ASN A 319 17.89 17.68 0.75
C ASN A 319 16.99 18.82 1.25
N ASP A 320 15.72 18.82 0.80
CA ASP A 320 14.71 19.82 1.16
C ASP A 320 13.31 19.18 1.34
N ALA A 321 12.37 19.96 1.87
CA ALA A 321 11.02 19.49 2.18
C ALA A 321 10.13 19.20 0.95
N ASN A 322 10.49 19.69 -0.24
CA ASN A 322 9.72 19.42 -1.45
C ASN A 322 10.15 18.10 -2.11
N HIS A 323 11.40 17.66 -1.92
CA HIS A 323 11.96 16.45 -2.54
C HIS A 323 12.19 15.29 -1.55
N ASP A 324 12.05 15.54 -0.24
CA ASP A 324 12.23 14.54 0.81
C ASP A 324 11.08 14.56 1.82
N MET A 325 10.30 13.48 1.86
CA MET A 325 9.21 13.32 2.83
C MET A 325 9.69 13.36 4.28
N VAL A 326 10.93 12.93 4.57
CA VAL A 326 11.49 12.99 5.93
C VAL A 326 11.75 14.44 6.33
N ARG A 327 12.27 15.26 5.40
CA ARG A 327 12.49 16.70 5.63
C ARG A 327 11.18 17.47 5.73
N ALA A 328 10.18 17.13 4.93
CA ALA A 328 8.84 17.70 5.10
C ALA A 328 8.22 17.35 6.45
N LEU A 329 8.38 16.11 6.90
CA LEU A 329 7.88 15.71 8.20
C LEU A 329 8.58 16.48 9.33
N GLU A 330 9.90 16.62 9.25
CA GLU A 330 10.69 17.43 10.17
C GLU A 330 10.18 18.88 10.21
N ALA A 331 10.02 19.51 9.04
CA ALA A 331 9.49 20.86 8.89
C ALA A 331 8.08 20.99 9.49
N TRP A 332 7.21 20.01 9.25
CA TRP A 332 5.85 20.03 9.76
C TRP A 332 5.80 19.87 11.28
N VAL A 333 6.61 18.99 11.86
CA VAL A 333 6.68 18.75 13.31
C VAL A 333 7.30 19.93 14.07
N THR A 334 8.30 20.60 13.46
CA THR A 334 9.10 21.62 14.17
C THR A 334 8.64 23.05 13.90
N ARG A 335 8.13 23.33 12.69
CA ARG A 335 7.73 24.67 12.24
C ARG A 335 6.26 24.76 11.84
N ASN A 336 5.51 23.67 11.94
CA ASN A 336 4.12 23.58 11.48
C ASN A 336 3.95 23.88 9.97
N GLU A 337 4.99 23.64 9.18
CA GLU A 337 5.01 23.77 7.72
C GLU A 337 4.54 22.46 7.08
N ALA A 338 3.24 22.36 6.83
CA ALA A 338 2.64 21.13 6.35
C ALA A 338 2.78 20.96 4.82
N PRO A 339 3.25 19.80 4.32
CA PRO A 339 3.53 19.61 2.89
C PRO A 339 2.24 19.60 2.05
N SER A 340 2.16 20.43 1.02
CA SER A 340 1.02 20.48 0.10
C SER A 340 1.18 19.53 -1.09
N ALA A 341 2.42 19.27 -1.50
CA ALA A 341 2.83 18.35 -2.54
C ALA A 341 4.30 17.97 -2.34
N PHE A 342 4.76 16.96 -3.08
CA PHE A 342 6.17 16.61 -3.22
C PHE A 342 6.57 16.62 -4.69
N ILE A 343 7.86 16.67 -4.99
CA ILE A 343 8.39 16.39 -6.31
C ILE A 343 8.94 14.96 -6.29
N GLY A 344 8.19 14.04 -6.89
CA GLY A 344 8.63 12.67 -7.12
C GLY A 344 9.43 12.55 -8.41
N ALA A 345 10.35 11.59 -8.45
CA ALA A 345 11.10 11.25 -9.65
C ALA A 345 10.90 9.80 -10.08
N HIS A 346 10.94 9.60 -11.40
CA HIS A 346 11.24 8.31 -12.00
C HIS A 346 12.76 8.19 -12.18
N VAL A 347 13.32 7.11 -11.64
CA VAL A 347 14.75 6.80 -11.68
C VAL A 347 14.92 5.48 -12.43
N ASN A 348 15.68 5.50 -13.52
CA ASN A 348 15.90 4.30 -14.34
C ASN A 348 16.94 3.35 -13.69
N ASP A 349 17.17 2.19 -14.34
CA ASP A 349 18.12 1.18 -13.86
C ASP A 349 19.57 1.70 -13.70
N ASP A 350 19.96 2.71 -14.49
CA ASP A 350 21.25 3.40 -14.39
C ASP A 350 21.30 4.44 -13.24
N LYS A 351 20.26 4.48 -12.40
CA LYS A 351 20.09 5.43 -11.29
C LYS A 351 20.03 6.90 -11.73
N LYS A 352 19.61 7.16 -12.97
CA LYS A 352 19.42 8.50 -13.50
C LYS A 352 17.96 8.92 -13.38
N VAL A 353 17.75 10.16 -12.95
CA VAL A 353 16.44 10.80 -13.02
C VAL A 353 16.09 11.01 -14.49
N THR A 354 14.94 10.48 -14.90
CA THR A 354 14.47 10.60 -16.30
C THR A 354 13.20 11.42 -16.42
N ALA A 355 12.41 11.52 -15.34
CA ALA A 355 11.24 12.37 -15.28
C ALA A 355 10.93 12.77 -13.83
N THR A 356 10.22 13.88 -13.67
CA THR A 356 9.72 14.38 -12.38
C THR A 356 8.24 14.77 -12.49
N ARG A 357 7.51 14.61 -11.39
CA ARG A 357 6.09 14.96 -11.30
C ARG A 357 5.73 15.43 -9.89
N PRO A 358 4.85 16.42 -9.72
CA PRO A 358 4.32 16.72 -8.40
C PRO A 358 3.46 15.53 -7.90
N ILE A 359 3.75 15.04 -6.71
CA ILE A 359 2.88 14.13 -5.97
C ILE A 359 1.92 14.98 -5.15
N CYS A 360 0.66 14.97 -5.54
CA CYS A 360 -0.36 15.83 -4.98
C CYS A 360 -0.99 15.23 -3.72
N ARG A 361 -1.33 16.09 -2.77
CA ARG A 361 -2.13 15.67 -1.61
C ARG A 361 -3.52 15.24 -2.08
N TYR A 362 -3.92 14.04 -1.71
CA TYR A 362 -5.23 13.48 -2.03
C TYR A 362 -6.37 14.38 -1.49
N PRO A 363 -7.43 14.64 -2.28
CA PRO A 363 -7.78 14.01 -3.56
C PRO A 363 -7.28 14.75 -4.82
N LEU A 364 -6.31 15.67 -4.69
CA LEU A 364 -5.77 16.37 -5.86
C LEU A 364 -4.88 15.44 -6.69
N GLU A 365 -4.81 15.72 -7.98
CA GLU A 365 -4.04 15.00 -8.99
C GLU A 365 -3.11 15.96 -9.74
N ALA A 366 -1.98 15.44 -10.23
CA ALA A 366 -1.05 16.20 -11.05
C ALA A 366 -1.62 16.41 -12.45
N ARG A 367 -1.89 17.66 -12.82
CA ARG A 367 -2.44 18.00 -14.13
C ARG A 367 -1.43 18.77 -14.96
N TYR A 368 -1.12 18.22 -16.14
CA TYR A 368 -0.24 18.86 -17.11
C TYR A 368 -0.83 20.20 -17.56
N SER A 369 0.02 21.20 -17.72
CA SER A 369 -0.38 22.54 -18.18
C SER A 369 -0.79 22.59 -19.64
N GLY A 370 -0.41 21.57 -20.44
CA GLY A 370 -0.61 21.54 -21.89
C GLY A 370 0.56 22.12 -22.68
N HIS A 371 1.58 22.67 -22.01
CA HIS A 371 2.77 23.24 -22.63
C HIS A 371 4.05 22.92 -21.83
N GLY A 372 5.21 22.96 -22.49
CA GLY A 372 6.50 22.64 -21.88
C GLY A 372 6.88 21.16 -22.00
N ASN A 373 7.87 20.72 -21.25
CA ASN A 373 8.32 19.34 -21.24
C ASN A 373 7.49 18.52 -20.24
N MET A 374 6.78 17.51 -20.73
CA MET A 374 5.98 16.60 -19.90
C MET A 374 6.83 15.75 -18.93
N LEU A 375 8.15 15.71 -19.07
CA LEU A 375 9.05 15.01 -18.13
C LEU A 375 9.45 15.88 -16.92
N GLU A 376 8.99 17.12 -16.84
CA GLU A 376 9.38 18.08 -15.81
C GLU A 376 8.21 18.47 -14.91
N ALA A 377 8.38 18.34 -13.58
CA ALA A 377 7.37 18.64 -12.59
C ALA A 377 6.86 20.10 -12.66
N ALA A 378 7.69 21.03 -13.10
CA ALA A 378 7.36 22.45 -13.23
C ALA A 378 6.20 22.72 -14.21
N ASN A 379 5.94 21.80 -15.14
CA ASN A 379 4.88 21.94 -16.14
C ASN A 379 3.53 21.33 -15.68
N PHE A 380 3.40 21.01 -14.39
CA PHE A 380 2.23 20.39 -13.77
C PHE A 380 1.72 21.19 -12.58
N THR A 381 0.42 21.08 -12.31
CA THR A 381 -0.20 21.69 -11.13
C THR A 381 -1.13 20.71 -10.45
N CYS A 382 -1.15 20.69 -9.11
CA CYS A 382 -2.11 19.91 -8.36
C CYS A 382 -3.50 20.52 -8.48
N ARG A 383 -4.46 19.75 -8.98
CA ARG A 383 -5.85 20.19 -9.17
C ARG A 383 -6.82 19.06 -8.82
N PRO A 384 -8.12 19.35 -8.63
CA PRO A 384 -9.12 18.29 -8.47
C PRO A 384 -9.09 17.30 -9.65
N PRO A 385 -9.55 16.05 -9.46
CA PRO A 385 -9.68 15.07 -10.54
C PRO A 385 -10.55 15.61 -11.69
N LEU A 386 -10.33 15.08 -12.90
CA LEU A 386 -11.06 15.48 -14.13
C LEU A 386 -12.52 15.01 -14.15
#